data_AF-A0A2D5B3B7-F1
#
_entry.id   AF-A0A2D5B3B7-F1
#
_cell.length_a   1.000
_cell.length_b   1.000
_cell.length_c   1.000
_cell.angle_alpha   90.00
_cell.angle_beta   90.00
_cell.angle_gamma   90.00
#
_symmetry.space_group_name_H-M   'P 1'
#
loop_
_entity.id
_entity.type
_entity.pdbx_description
1 polymer ?
#
loop_
_entity_poly.entity_id
_entity_poly.type
_entity_poly.pdbx_seq_one_letter_code
_entity_poly.pdbx_strand_id
1 'polypeptide(L)'
;MAGVAQADPQLWTVDDGGNGHRYEVVVPEDGITWTDARAAAEAAGGYLATLTSQAEFEFVESLDHPTKGWVGGYRTGSDWYWVTGESFEATQWCGGQPGNGGDFLQLAYGCFIADGDTPDEGEFYVIEYSDTAVQWSVETGGNGHWYAYNWDQTTDEHGVCWSEARARSLATGGDLVAVSSQAESDFLSVAICPQSAAANGNLGWLGLMPDGNGGLAWSNGEPYAWSNWGSGQPSGDGPHAAFGCDLDGSGGGGMTWNDIGGSDGCHTSGPGGLPLAFWITEYSADCNGDGIVDYGQILDGSLVDEDGDGVPDCCQDASCSVPTQWAAEDGGNGHWYIFKLAYIPWSEARAEAESLGGYLCCMETTEEWVWVRDELVEPQSDMLFSDNGWGVCIGGYQDLDSPDYSEPYGGWTWLTGEPFVCGGEFNCNMENYWGVQHNMSLVRNAGYPVQFNDIDEVPDQPYYMIEWSADCNGDGIVDYGQILDGSLVDEDGDGVPDVCDCRADLNADGIVTVNDLLIVIAQWATEGPLGDLDADGTVNVQDLLLVIQAWGTCG
;
A
#
# COMPACT_ATOMS: atom_id res chain seq x y z
N MET A 1 34.85 11.86 -0.94
CA MET A 1 36.00 11.74 0.01
C MET A 1 35.47 10.97 1.19
N ALA A 2 36.13 9.89 1.62
CA ALA A 2 35.58 9.00 2.64
C ALA A 2 35.63 9.71 4.01
N GLY A 3 34.46 10.06 4.55
CA GLY A 3 34.32 10.43 5.96
C GLY A 3 34.62 9.22 6.86
N VAL A 4 34.89 9.48 8.14
CA VAL A 4 35.12 8.41 9.11
C VAL A 4 33.88 8.34 9.99
N ALA A 5 33.27 7.16 10.08
CA ALA A 5 32.19 6.91 11.03
C ALA A 5 32.67 7.17 12.46
N GLN A 6 31.88 7.89 13.26
CA GLN A 6 32.27 8.25 14.62
C GLN A 6 32.08 7.06 15.60
N ALA A 7 31.10 6.19 15.33
CA ALA A 7 30.80 4.93 16.02
C ALA A 7 29.98 3.97 15.12
N ASP A 8 29.85 2.69 15.51
CA ASP A 8 28.94 1.75 14.84
C ASP A 8 27.48 2.26 14.89
N PRO A 9 26.62 1.92 13.91
CA PRO A 9 25.21 2.33 13.90
C PRO A 9 24.50 1.97 15.22
N GLN A 10 23.80 2.94 15.82
CA GLN A 10 23.10 2.79 17.09
C GLN A 10 21.63 2.43 16.87
N LEU A 11 21.21 1.27 17.38
CA LEU A 11 19.83 0.80 17.32
C LEU A 11 18.93 1.56 18.31
N TRP A 12 17.82 2.12 17.83
CA TRP A 12 16.76 2.65 18.66
C TRP A 12 15.67 1.59 18.85
N THR A 13 15.75 0.86 19.97
CA THR A 13 14.88 -0.30 20.17
C THR A 13 13.42 0.09 20.43
N VAL A 14 12.48 -0.74 19.99
CA VAL A 14 11.04 -0.57 20.29
C VAL A 14 10.79 -0.58 21.81
N ASP A 15 11.54 -1.40 22.55
CA ASP A 15 11.47 -1.45 24.02
C ASP A 15 11.84 -0.11 24.70
N ASP A 16 12.71 0.68 24.06
CA ASP A 16 13.11 2.02 24.50
C ASP A 16 12.24 3.13 23.89
N GLY A 17 11.11 2.77 23.26
CA GLY A 17 10.17 3.69 22.63
C GLY A 17 10.56 4.12 21.21
N GLY A 18 11.44 3.36 20.55
CA GLY A 18 11.90 3.61 19.19
C GLY A 18 11.19 2.85 18.08
N ASN A 19 11.59 3.13 16.85
CA ASN A 19 11.07 2.52 15.62
C ASN A 19 11.83 1.26 15.19
N GLY A 20 12.82 0.81 15.96
CA GLY A 20 13.65 -0.34 15.60
C GLY A 20 14.72 -0.03 14.55
N HIS A 21 14.89 1.23 14.13
CA HIS A 21 15.89 1.62 13.14
C HIS A 21 17.27 1.82 13.79
N ARG A 22 18.32 1.78 12.97
CA ARG A 22 19.69 2.12 13.40
C ARG A 22 20.12 3.44 12.80
N TYR A 23 20.83 4.24 13.57
CA TYR A 23 21.30 5.56 13.15
C TYR A 23 22.82 5.65 13.25
N GLU A 24 23.46 6.16 12.21
CA GLU A 24 24.90 6.36 12.14
C GLU A 24 25.23 7.82 11.87
N VAL A 25 26.03 8.41 12.76
CA VAL A 25 26.58 9.75 12.57
C VAL A 25 27.91 9.64 11.84
N VAL A 26 28.00 10.27 10.66
CA VAL A 26 29.22 10.29 9.86
C VAL A 26 29.80 11.70 9.80
N VAL A 27 31.09 11.82 10.15
CA VAL A 27 31.82 13.10 10.19
C VAL A 27 32.86 13.15 9.07
N PRO A 28 32.57 13.85 7.96
CA PRO A 28 33.54 14.07 6.88
C PRO A 28 34.66 15.04 7.29
N GLU A 29 35.88 14.81 6.81
CA GLU A 29 37.07 15.61 7.19
C GLU A 29 36.96 17.10 6.78
N ASP A 30 36.35 17.37 5.63
CA ASP A 30 36.25 18.71 5.03
C ASP A 30 34.79 19.22 4.95
N GLY A 31 33.87 18.63 5.70
CA GLY A 31 32.43 18.86 5.53
C GLY A 31 31.86 18.19 4.26
N ILE A 32 30.54 18.24 4.08
CA ILE A 32 29.84 17.61 2.96
C ILE A 32 28.59 18.40 2.54
N THR A 33 28.26 18.37 1.25
CA THR A 33 26.99 18.92 0.73
C THR A 33 25.84 17.99 1.13
N TRP A 34 24.60 18.47 1.21
CA TRP A 34 23.43 17.62 1.39
C TRP A 34 23.30 16.62 0.24
N THR A 35 23.53 17.06 -1.00
CA THR A 35 23.47 16.19 -2.18
C THR A 35 24.49 15.05 -2.09
N ASP A 36 25.74 15.35 -1.71
CA ASP A 36 26.77 14.32 -1.52
C ASP A 36 26.52 13.46 -0.27
N ALA A 37 25.95 14.04 0.79
CA ALA A 37 25.58 13.31 2.01
C ALA A 37 24.45 12.31 1.74
N ARG A 38 23.44 12.71 0.96
CA ARG A 38 22.38 11.82 0.47
C ARG A 38 22.97 10.67 -0.34
N ALA A 39 23.78 10.98 -1.34
CA ALA A 39 24.43 9.96 -2.15
C ALA A 39 25.34 9.04 -1.30
N ALA A 40 25.98 9.57 -0.25
CA ALA A 40 26.81 8.79 0.66
C ALA A 40 25.99 7.92 1.62
N ALA A 41 24.84 8.39 2.09
CA ALA A 41 23.90 7.64 2.91
C ALA A 41 23.28 6.48 2.11
N GLU A 42 22.83 6.76 0.88
CA GLU A 42 22.36 5.77 -0.08
C GLU A 42 23.47 4.74 -0.40
N ALA A 43 24.70 5.18 -0.65
CA ALA A 43 25.84 4.29 -0.86
C ALA A 43 26.25 3.48 0.38
N ALA A 44 25.84 3.94 1.57
CA ALA A 44 26.00 3.25 2.83
C ALA A 44 24.83 2.32 3.16
N GLY A 45 23.76 2.31 2.35
CA GLY A 45 22.66 1.32 2.40
C GLY A 45 21.58 1.70 3.39
N GLY A 46 21.56 2.98 3.75
CA GLY A 46 20.46 3.63 4.41
C GLY A 46 20.02 4.82 3.58
N TYR A 47 19.37 5.77 4.23
CA TYR A 47 19.03 7.06 3.66
C TYR A 47 19.38 8.16 4.67
N LEU A 48 19.38 9.43 4.25
CA LEU A 48 19.54 10.50 5.23
C LEU A 48 18.34 10.47 6.19
N ALA A 49 18.63 10.43 7.48
CA ALA A 49 17.63 10.15 8.51
C ALA A 49 16.36 11.01 8.41
N THR A 50 15.20 10.39 8.56
CA THR A 50 13.88 11.02 8.47
C THR A 50 13.29 11.05 9.86
N LEU A 51 13.27 12.24 10.46
CA LEU A 51 12.94 12.40 11.88
C LEU A 51 11.46 12.77 12.00
N THR A 52 10.59 11.78 11.85
CA THR A 52 9.13 11.94 11.73
C THR A 52 8.43 12.12 13.07
N SER A 53 9.11 11.81 14.18
CA SER A 53 8.57 12.02 15.52
C SER A 53 9.47 12.86 16.43
N GLN A 54 8.87 13.49 17.44
CA GLN A 54 9.62 14.19 18.46
C GLN A 54 10.60 13.26 19.21
N ALA A 55 10.18 12.02 19.48
CA ALA A 55 11.00 11.04 20.20
C ALA A 55 12.23 10.61 19.37
N GLU A 56 12.05 10.46 18.06
CA GLU A 56 13.13 10.11 17.12
C GLU A 56 14.17 11.22 16.99
N PHE A 57 13.71 12.47 16.87
CA PHE A 57 14.58 13.62 16.92
C PHE A 57 15.39 13.67 18.21
N GLU A 58 14.75 13.45 19.36
CA GLU A 58 15.41 13.45 20.67
C GLU A 58 16.44 12.31 20.78
N PHE A 59 16.14 11.14 20.18
CA PHE A 59 17.09 10.04 20.08
C PHE A 59 18.31 10.42 19.24
N VAL A 60 18.11 10.95 18.02
CA VAL A 60 19.21 11.34 17.13
C VAL A 60 20.06 12.48 17.71
N GLU A 61 19.44 13.48 18.36
CA GLU A 61 20.15 14.54 19.10
C GLU A 61 20.91 14.02 20.33
N SER A 62 20.58 12.82 20.83
CA SER A 62 21.31 12.22 21.94
C SER A 62 22.62 11.54 21.51
N LEU A 63 22.80 11.30 20.21
CA LEU A 63 24.01 10.69 19.64
C LEU A 63 25.20 11.65 19.73
N ASP A 64 26.42 11.11 19.73
CA ASP A 64 27.63 11.94 19.71
C ASP A 64 27.84 12.50 18.30
N HIS A 65 27.50 13.78 18.09
CA HIS A 65 27.62 14.46 16.80
C HIS A 65 28.19 15.89 16.92
N PRO A 66 28.76 16.46 15.84
CA PRO A 66 29.12 17.87 15.73
C PRO A 66 27.90 18.82 15.79
N THR A 67 28.09 20.11 15.53
CA THR A 67 27.05 21.11 15.80
C THR A 67 25.94 21.15 14.75
N LYS A 68 26.29 20.87 13.49
CA LYS A 68 25.44 21.07 12.32
C LYS A 68 25.54 19.90 11.34
N GLY A 69 24.44 19.21 11.06
CA GLY A 69 24.49 18.05 10.18
C GLY A 69 23.24 17.77 9.40
N TRP A 70 23.43 17.17 8.22
CA TRP A 70 22.34 16.90 7.28
C TRP A 70 21.47 15.73 7.72
N VAL A 71 20.17 15.91 7.51
CA VAL A 71 19.11 14.90 7.64
C VAL A 71 18.27 14.90 6.35
N GLY A 72 17.35 13.96 6.20
CA GLY A 72 16.66 13.64 4.95
C GLY A 72 15.67 14.66 4.42
N GLY A 73 15.48 15.81 5.09
CA GLY A 73 14.50 16.80 4.67
C GLY A 73 14.98 17.65 3.50
N TYR A 74 14.12 17.88 2.51
CA TYR A 74 14.36 18.81 1.42
C TYR A 74 13.07 19.55 1.03
N ARG A 75 13.19 20.70 0.35
CA ARG A 75 12.06 21.52 -0.07
C ARG A 75 12.01 21.65 -1.58
N THR A 76 10.82 21.48 -2.16
CA THR A 76 10.52 21.88 -3.54
C THR A 76 9.46 22.97 -3.51
N GLY A 77 9.79 24.18 -3.97
CA GLY A 77 8.86 25.32 -3.85
C GLY A 77 8.68 25.76 -2.39
N SER A 78 7.45 25.70 -1.86
CA SER A 78 7.14 25.99 -0.45
C SER A 78 7.16 24.76 0.45
N ASP A 79 7.12 23.57 -0.14
CA ASP A 79 6.69 22.36 0.55
C ASP A 79 7.89 21.48 0.86
N TRP A 80 7.91 20.95 2.09
CA TRP A 80 8.98 20.11 2.61
C TRP A 80 8.63 18.63 2.48
N TYR A 81 9.65 17.81 2.27
CA TYR A 81 9.55 16.39 2.01
C TYR A 81 10.68 15.65 2.73
N TRP A 82 10.41 14.44 3.19
CA TRP A 82 11.43 13.47 3.57
C TRP A 82 11.90 12.68 2.35
N VAL A 83 13.16 12.26 2.32
CA VAL A 83 13.72 11.42 1.22
C VAL A 83 13.04 10.05 1.08
N THR A 84 12.34 9.60 2.12
CA THR A 84 11.57 8.34 2.17
C THR A 84 10.14 8.46 1.65
N GLY A 85 9.63 9.68 1.45
CA GLY A 85 8.25 9.93 1.04
C GLY A 85 7.24 10.07 2.18
N GLU A 86 7.67 9.87 3.44
CA GLU A 86 6.83 10.10 4.63
C GLU A 86 6.34 11.55 4.70
N SER A 87 5.18 11.77 5.34
CA SER A 87 4.61 13.11 5.53
C SER A 87 5.55 13.99 6.35
N PHE A 88 5.73 15.23 5.90
CA PHE A 88 6.64 16.17 6.57
C PHE A 88 5.89 17.00 7.62
N GLU A 89 5.89 16.53 8.87
CA GLU A 89 5.25 17.20 10.01
C GLU A 89 6.24 17.80 11.02
N ALA A 90 7.45 18.15 10.58
CA ALA A 90 8.49 18.61 11.51
C ALA A 90 8.07 19.88 12.28
N THR A 91 7.89 19.74 13.60
CA THR A 91 7.52 20.85 14.50
C THR A 91 8.73 21.52 15.18
N GLN A 92 9.93 20.95 15.00
CA GLN A 92 11.13 21.28 15.78
C GLN A 92 11.98 22.38 15.14
N TRP A 93 11.37 23.29 14.39
CA TRP A 93 12.07 24.40 13.75
C TRP A 93 12.71 25.35 14.76
N CYS A 94 13.94 25.80 14.46
CA CYS A 94 14.53 26.90 15.19
C CYS A 94 13.71 28.19 14.99
N GLY A 95 13.74 29.10 15.96
CA GLY A 95 12.98 30.34 15.89
C GLY A 95 13.26 31.15 14.62
N GLY A 96 12.23 31.32 13.78
CA GLY A 96 12.32 32.03 12.49
C GLY A 96 12.64 31.15 11.28
N GLN A 97 12.63 29.82 11.44
CA GLN A 97 12.71 28.82 10.37
C GLN A 97 11.32 28.25 10.04
N PRO A 98 11.08 27.69 8.83
CA PRO A 98 11.98 27.68 7.67
C PRO A 98 12.08 29.09 7.06
N GLY A 99 13.27 29.69 7.12
CA GLY A 99 13.53 31.01 6.56
C GLY A 99 13.80 30.94 5.06
N ASN A 100 14.37 32.00 4.48
CA ASN A 100 14.92 31.97 3.12
C ASN A 100 16.34 31.35 3.08
N GLY A 101 16.64 30.40 3.97
CA GLY A 101 18.00 29.90 4.24
C GLY A 101 18.50 28.86 3.23
N GLY A 102 17.60 28.16 2.54
CA GLY A 102 17.93 27.18 1.51
C GLY A 102 16.82 26.15 1.35
N ASP A 103 17.13 25.04 0.69
CA ASP A 103 16.16 24.01 0.29
C ASP A 103 16.43 22.64 0.96
N PHE A 104 17.38 22.57 1.90
CA PHE A 104 17.76 21.32 2.56
C PHE A 104 17.73 21.46 4.09
N LEU A 105 17.32 20.38 4.76
CA LEU A 105 17.09 20.35 6.20
C LEU A 105 18.34 19.95 6.95
N GLN A 106 18.67 20.72 7.98
CA GLN A 106 19.80 20.47 8.85
C GLN A 106 19.36 20.36 10.30
N LEU A 107 19.90 19.38 11.00
CA LEU A 107 19.87 19.27 12.46
C LEU A 107 20.97 20.17 13.04
N ALA A 108 20.57 21.23 13.76
CA ALA A 108 21.50 22.19 14.33
C ALA A 108 20.98 22.85 15.60
N TYR A 109 21.82 22.92 16.63
CA TYR A 109 21.50 23.61 17.90
C TYR A 109 20.26 23.06 18.63
N GLY A 110 19.93 21.78 18.48
CA GLY A 110 18.74 21.17 19.08
C GLY A 110 17.42 21.53 18.40
N CYS A 111 17.47 21.96 17.13
CA CYS A 111 16.30 22.24 16.31
C CYS A 111 16.63 22.13 14.81
N PHE A 112 15.62 22.22 13.95
CA PHE A 112 15.80 22.22 12.50
C PHE A 112 16.06 23.61 11.94
N ILE A 113 16.98 23.68 10.98
CA ILE A 113 17.19 24.86 10.14
C ILE A 113 17.15 24.49 8.65
N ALA A 114 16.69 25.42 7.82
CA ALA A 114 16.78 25.32 6.37
C ALA A 114 18.07 25.99 5.89
N ASP A 115 18.89 25.27 5.13
CA ASP A 115 20.19 25.77 4.67
C ASP A 115 20.49 25.37 3.22
N GLY A 116 21.50 26.02 2.64
CA GLY A 116 21.96 25.82 1.27
C GLY A 116 22.93 24.64 1.15
N ASP A 117 22.98 24.06 -0.05
CA ASP A 117 23.78 22.87 -0.35
C ASP A 117 25.29 23.17 -0.48
N THR A 118 25.95 23.43 0.64
CA THR A 118 27.38 23.77 0.66
C THR A 118 28.17 22.92 1.66
N PRO A 119 29.42 22.53 1.35
CA PRO A 119 30.21 21.65 2.23
C PRO A 119 30.50 22.26 3.61
N ASP A 120 30.70 23.58 3.67
CA ASP A 120 31.08 24.29 4.90
C ASP A 120 29.95 24.28 5.96
N GLU A 121 28.72 23.96 5.56
CA GLU A 121 27.57 23.93 6.47
C GLU A 121 27.29 22.53 7.01
N GLY A 122 27.73 21.44 6.35
CA GLY A 122 27.53 20.06 6.78
C GLY A 122 28.72 19.48 7.53
N GLU A 123 28.84 19.70 8.84
CA GLU A 123 29.90 19.11 9.67
C GLU A 123 29.72 17.60 9.85
N PHE A 124 28.49 17.10 9.75
CA PHE A 124 28.14 15.68 9.75
C PHE A 124 26.89 15.41 8.91
N TYR A 125 26.55 14.14 8.77
CA TYR A 125 25.24 13.70 8.31
C TYR A 125 24.82 12.45 9.07
N VAL A 126 23.51 12.23 9.18
CA VAL A 126 22.95 11.06 9.86
C VAL A 126 22.40 10.12 8.80
N ILE A 127 22.91 8.89 8.80
CA ILE A 127 22.36 7.79 8.03
C ILE A 127 21.38 7.07 8.93
N GLU A 128 20.19 6.83 8.42
CA GLU A 128 19.23 5.93 9.03
C GLU A 128 19.17 4.65 8.22
N TYR A 129 19.29 3.55 8.93
CA TYR A 129 19.08 2.21 8.44
C TYR A 129 17.79 1.75 9.06
N SER A 130 16.71 1.84 8.29
CA SER A 130 15.53 1.10 8.68
C SER A 130 15.80 -0.38 8.47
N ASP A 131 15.40 -1.19 9.44
CA ASP A 131 15.19 -2.62 9.21
C ASP A 131 13.89 -2.86 8.41
N THR A 132 13.20 -1.77 8.01
CA THR A 132 12.09 -1.79 7.06
C THR A 132 12.61 -1.89 5.63
N ALA A 133 11.85 -2.59 4.80
CA ALA A 133 12.21 -2.80 3.42
C ALA A 133 12.18 -1.48 2.62
N VAL A 134 12.94 -1.41 1.53
CA VAL A 134 12.91 -0.31 0.56
C VAL A 134 12.09 -0.73 -0.66
N GLN A 135 11.14 0.09 -1.09
CA GLN A 135 10.37 -0.18 -2.30
C GLN A 135 11.16 0.15 -3.58
N TRP A 136 11.09 -0.73 -4.58
CA TRP A 136 11.41 -0.38 -5.96
C TRP A 136 10.13 0.04 -6.70
N SER A 137 9.75 1.30 -6.53
CA SER A 137 8.43 1.79 -6.96
C SER A 137 8.23 1.71 -8.48
N VAL A 138 6.99 1.43 -8.90
CA VAL A 138 6.59 1.43 -10.32
C VAL A 138 6.82 2.81 -10.96
N GLU A 139 6.64 3.89 -10.20
CA GLU A 139 6.89 5.27 -10.64
C GLU A 139 8.35 5.50 -11.06
N THR A 140 9.30 4.84 -10.40
CA THR A 140 10.73 4.91 -10.71
C THR A 140 11.17 3.83 -11.72
N GLY A 141 10.20 3.11 -12.30
CA GLY A 141 10.43 2.05 -13.29
C GLY A 141 10.72 0.69 -12.66
N GLY A 142 10.34 0.49 -11.40
CA GLY A 142 10.43 -0.77 -10.68
C GLY A 142 9.21 -1.67 -10.80
N ASN A 143 9.22 -2.75 -10.02
CA ASN A 143 8.17 -3.76 -9.97
C ASN A 143 7.18 -3.57 -8.81
N GLY A 144 7.35 -2.52 -7.99
CA GLY A 144 6.50 -2.25 -6.83
C GLY A 144 6.85 -3.08 -5.60
N HIS A 145 7.78 -4.03 -5.70
CA HIS A 145 8.21 -4.90 -4.60
C HIS A 145 9.04 -4.13 -3.57
N TRP A 146 9.09 -4.68 -2.36
CA TRP A 146 9.88 -4.14 -1.26
C TRP A 146 11.02 -5.09 -0.89
N TYR A 147 12.20 -4.53 -0.57
CA TYR A 147 13.41 -5.30 -0.33
C TYR A 147 14.08 -4.92 0.99
N ALA A 148 14.32 -5.91 1.86
CA ALA A 148 15.00 -5.71 3.14
C ALA A 148 16.38 -6.38 3.15
N TYR A 149 17.39 -5.63 3.60
CA TYR A 149 18.70 -6.15 3.93
C TYR A 149 18.67 -6.81 5.31
N ASN A 150 19.04 -8.08 5.39
CA ASN A 150 19.09 -8.79 6.65
C ASN A 150 20.49 -9.32 6.92
N TRP A 151 21.01 -9.09 8.11
CA TRP A 151 22.35 -9.52 8.51
C TRP A 151 22.33 -10.30 9.82
N ASP A 152 23.13 -11.36 9.91
CA ASP A 152 23.32 -12.14 11.13
C ASP A 152 24.76 -12.01 11.66
N GLN A 153 24.92 -11.47 12.88
CA GLN A 153 26.21 -11.30 13.56
C GLN A 153 26.72 -12.56 14.29
N THR A 154 26.06 -13.71 14.16
CA THR A 154 26.47 -14.93 14.86
C THR A 154 27.90 -15.34 14.51
N THR A 155 28.70 -15.63 15.53
CA THR A 155 30.12 -16.02 15.40
C THR A 155 30.30 -17.50 15.04
N ASP A 156 29.27 -18.17 14.52
CA ASP A 156 29.38 -19.57 14.13
C ASP A 156 30.17 -19.69 12.83
N GLU A 157 30.95 -20.77 12.67
CA GLU A 157 31.85 -20.95 11.53
C GLU A 157 31.13 -21.10 10.18
N HIS A 158 29.80 -21.27 10.23
CA HIS A 158 28.90 -21.50 9.10
C HIS A 158 28.12 -20.26 8.64
N GLY A 159 28.01 -19.22 9.47
CA GLY A 159 27.06 -18.12 9.24
C GLY A 159 25.60 -18.61 9.19
N VAL A 160 24.73 -17.88 8.51
CA VAL A 160 23.31 -18.27 8.33
C VAL A 160 23.15 -19.24 7.15
N CYS A 161 22.48 -20.37 7.36
CA CYS A 161 22.19 -21.32 6.28
C CYS A 161 21.04 -20.81 5.39
N TRP A 162 21.00 -21.21 4.11
CA TRP A 162 19.97 -20.77 3.17
C TRP A 162 18.54 -21.07 3.68
N SER A 163 18.34 -22.26 4.25
CA SER A 163 17.05 -22.68 4.81
C SER A 163 16.63 -21.86 6.03
N GLU A 164 17.58 -21.38 6.81
CA GLU A 164 17.33 -20.51 7.95
C GLU A 164 17.05 -19.08 7.50
N ALA A 165 17.82 -18.56 6.54
CA ALA A 165 17.57 -17.26 5.93
C ALA A 165 16.16 -17.21 5.33
N ARG A 166 15.75 -18.24 4.58
CA ARG A 166 14.39 -18.34 4.06
C ARG A 166 13.33 -18.43 5.15
N ALA A 167 13.56 -19.24 6.19
CA ALA A 167 12.61 -19.36 7.29
C ALA A 167 12.40 -18.02 8.01
N ARG A 168 13.44 -17.18 8.10
CA ARG A 168 13.35 -15.83 8.66
C ARG A 168 12.62 -14.86 7.73
N SER A 169 12.86 -14.92 6.42
CA SER A 169 12.06 -14.13 5.45
C SER A 169 10.58 -14.48 5.50
N LEU A 170 10.24 -15.77 5.55
CA LEU A 170 8.84 -16.23 5.61
C LEU A 170 8.15 -15.83 6.91
N ALA A 171 8.90 -15.65 8.00
CA ALA A 171 8.36 -15.24 9.29
C ALA A 171 8.03 -13.75 9.38
N THR A 172 8.33 -12.97 8.34
CA THR A 172 8.01 -11.54 8.26
C THR A 172 7.08 -11.22 7.08
N GLY A 173 6.50 -12.24 6.42
CA GLY A 173 5.62 -12.06 5.27
C GLY A 173 6.30 -12.00 3.89
N GLY A 174 7.63 -12.15 3.83
CA GLY A 174 8.40 -12.15 2.57
C GLY A 174 8.96 -13.54 2.20
N ASP A 175 9.78 -13.61 1.14
CA ASP A 175 10.65 -14.77 0.86
C ASP A 175 12.06 -14.25 0.52
N LEU A 176 13.02 -15.15 0.27
CA LEU A 176 14.31 -14.74 -0.27
C LEU A 176 14.13 -14.19 -1.69
N VAL A 177 14.85 -13.11 -1.98
CA VAL A 177 14.72 -12.35 -3.23
C VAL A 177 14.84 -13.21 -4.49
N ALA A 178 13.90 -13.03 -5.41
CA ALA A 178 14.03 -13.36 -6.81
C ALA A 178 14.58 -12.15 -7.56
N VAL A 179 15.48 -12.39 -8.51
CA VAL A 179 15.98 -11.30 -9.36
C VAL A 179 15.66 -11.63 -10.80
N SER A 180 14.71 -10.90 -11.35
CA SER A 180 14.07 -11.15 -12.62
C SER A 180 14.65 -10.34 -13.78
N SER A 181 15.42 -9.29 -13.49
CA SER A 181 15.95 -8.39 -14.52
C SER A 181 17.30 -7.73 -14.18
N GLN A 182 17.95 -7.16 -15.20
CA GLN A 182 19.15 -6.35 -14.99
C GLN A 182 18.84 -5.08 -14.19
N ALA A 183 17.71 -4.42 -14.45
CA ALA A 183 17.34 -3.18 -13.76
C ALA A 183 17.13 -3.42 -12.26
N GLU A 184 16.51 -4.55 -11.91
CA GLU A 184 16.34 -4.99 -10.53
C GLU A 184 17.70 -5.29 -9.87
N SER A 185 18.57 -6.02 -10.58
CA SER A 185 19.93 -6.27 -10.10
C SER A 185 20.72 -4.99 -9.88
N ASP A 186 20.52 -3.97 -10.72
CA ASP A 186 21.17 -2.66 -10.58
C ASP A 186 20.60 -1.90 -9.38
N PHE A 187 19.27 -1.90 -9.20
CA PHE A 187 18.59 -1.31 -8.04
C PHE A 187 19.10 -1.93 -6.73
N LEU A 188 19.07 -3.26 -6.61
CA LEU A 188 19.54 -3.97 -5.42
C LEU A 188 21.02 -3.72 -5.13
N SER A 189 21.84 -3.56 -6.18
CA SER A 189 23.27 -3.23 -6.04
C SER A 189 23.53 -1.85 -5.42
N VAL A 190 22.55 -0.95 -5.44
CA VAL A 190 22.65 0.40 -4.87
C VAL A 190 21.89 0.47 -3.56
N ALA A 191 20.62 0.05 -3.55
CA ALA A 191 19.71 0.22 -2.42
C ALA A 191 20.01 -0.72 -1.24
N ILE A 192 20.45 -1.95 -1.52
CA ILE A 192 20.57 -3.03 -0.51
C ILE A 192 22.03 -3.40 -0.25
N CYS A 193 22.95 -2.93 -1.10
CA CYS A 193 24.30 -3.44 -1.19
C CYS A 193 25.36 -2.39 -0.84
N PRO A 194 25.37 -1.87 0.39
CA PRO A 194 26.25 -0.77 0.71
C PRO A 194 27.73 -1.11 0.76
N GLN A 195 28.55 -0.08 0.60
CA GLN A 195 30.02 -0.19 0.63
C GLN A 195 30.57 -0.85 1.91
N SER A 196 29.82 -0.85 3.02
CA SER A 196 30.18 -1.54 4.27
C SER A 196 30.06 -3.07 4.19
N ALA A 197 29.09 -3.61 3.44
CA ALA A 197 28.99 -5.04 3.12
C ALA A 197 30.11 -5.46 2.16
N ALA A 198 30.45 -4.59 1.18
CA ALA A 198 31.54 -4.78 0.21
C ALA A 198 32.94 -4.73 0.85
N ALA A 199 33.14 -3.91 1.87
CA ALA A 199 34.42 -3.78 2.57
C ALA A 199 34.90 -5.09 3.23
N ASN A 200 33.98 -6.03 3.49
CA ASN A 200 34.26 -7.28 4.18
C ASN A 200 34.27 -8.53 3.27
N GLY A 201 33.94 -8.40 1.98
CA GLY A 201 33.89 -9.51 1.02
C GLY A 201 32.80 -10.56 1.31
N ASN A 202 31.76 -10.19 2.05
CA ASN A 202 30.70 -11.11 2.44
C ASN A 202 29.78 -11.40 1.24
N LEU A 203 29.26 -12.63 1.22
CA LEU A 203 28.29 -13.10 0.23
C LEU A 203 26.89 -13.10 0.87
N GLY A 204 25.87 -12.77 0.08
CA GLY A 204 24.48 -12.68 0.49
C GLY A 204 23.59 -13.71 -0.21
N TRP A 205 22.67 -14.34 0.51
CA TRP A 205 21.76 -15.32 -0.08
C TRP A 205 20.72 -14.69 -1.02
N LEU A 206 20.44 -15.39 -2.12
CA LEU A 206 19.29 -15.18 -3.01
C LEU A 206 18.29 -16.35 -2.86
N GLY A 207 17.07 -16.20 -3.36
CA GLY A 207 16.02 -17.23 -3.30
C GLY A 207 16.21 -18.40 -4.27
N LEU A 208 17.32 -18.48 -5.00
CA LEU A 208 17.50 -19.52 -6.01
C LEU A 208 17.71 -20.89 -5.36
N MET A 209 16.91 -21.87 -5.79
CA MET A 209 16.94 -23.23 -5.29
C MET A 209 16.73 -24.28 -6.40
N PRO A 210 17.06 -25.56 -6.15
CA PRO A 210 16.79 -26.64 -7.12
C PRO A 210 15.29 -26.89 -7.31
N ASP A 211 14.87 -27.12 -8.56
CA ASP A 211 13.46 -27.41 -8.92
C ASP A 211 13.06 -28.89 -8.74
N GLY A 212 13.98 -29.75 -8.28
CA GLY A 212 13.78 -31.20 -8.15
C GLY A 212 13.88 -32.01 -9.46
N ASN A 213 13.94 -31.36 -10.62
CA ASN A 213 14.10 -31.95 -11.95
C ASN A 213 15.49 -31.73 -12.56
N GLY A 214 16.40 -31.15 -11.78
CA GLY A 214 17.77 -30.82 -12.21
C GLY A 214 17.91 -29.44 -12.83
N GLY A 215 16.88 -28.60 -12.73
CA GLY A 215 16.90 -27.16 -13.00
C GLY A 215 16.92 -26.33 -11.72
N LEU A 216 16.69 -25.02 -11.89
CA LEU A 216 16.65 -24.02 -10.83
C LEU A 216 15.32 -23.27 -10.88
N ALA A 217 14.85 -22.84 -9.71
CA ALA A 217 13.65 -22.02 -9.54
C ALA A 217 13.84 -21.04 -8.38
N TRP A 218 13.09 -19.94 -8.40
CA TRP A 218 13.01 -19.02 -7.28
C TRP A 218 12.13 -19.60 -6.16
N SER A 219 12.51 -19.36 -4.91
CA SER A 219 11.78 -19.85 -3.74
C SER A 219 10.41 -19.19 -3.57
N ASN A 220 10.27 -17.94 -4.00
CA ASN A 220 9.02 -17.18 -4.01
C ASN A 220 8.05 -17.59 -5.14
N GLY A 221 8.47 -18.48 -6.06
CA GLY A 221 7.64 -18.98 -7.16
C GLY A 221 7.70 -18.16 -8.45
N GLU A 222 8.44 -17.06 -8.48
CA GLU A 222 8.59 -16.24 -9.69
C GLU A 222 9.23 -17.00 -10.87
N PRO A 223 8.93 -16.60 -12.12
CA PRO A 223 9.55 -17.20 -13.29
C PRO A 223 11.08 -17.01 -13.32
N TYR A 224 11.82 -18.11 -13.32
CA TYR A 224 13.27 -18.08 -13.54
C TYR A 224 13.61 -17.88 -15.03
N ALA A 225 13.58 -16.62 -15.48
CA ALA A 225 13.80 -16.22 -16.88
C ALA A 225 15.13 -15.48 -17.13
N TRP A 226 15.75 -14.96 -16.08
CA TRP A 226 16.98 -14.16 -16.15
C TRP A 226 17.99 -14.62 -15.09
N SER A 227 19.27 -14.43 -15.36
CA SER A 227 20.32 -14.75 -14.40
C SER A 227 21.58 -13.90 -14.60
N ASN A 228 22.30 -13.62 -13.52
CA ASN A 228 23.53 -12.84 -13.52
C ASN A 228 24.73 -13.64 -12.99
N TRP A 229 24.89 -14.88 -13.44
CA TRP A 229 26.02 -15.72 -13.01
C TRP A 229 27.36 -15.05 -13.31
N GLY A 230 28.25 -15.07 -12.31
CA GLY A 230 29.62 -14.60 -12.44
C GLY A 230 30.41 -15.39 -13.48
N SER A 231 31.57 -14.85 -13.89
CA SER A 231 32.41 -15.52 -14.88
C SER A 231 32.85 -16.91 -14.41
N GLY A 232 32.43 -17.95 -15.13
CA GLY A 232 32.72 -19.34 -14.77
C GLY A 232 31.72 -19.98 -13.81
N GLN A 233 30.64 -19.27 -13.48
CA GLN A 233 29.52 -19.76 -12.66
C GLN A 233 28.30 -20.11 -13.53
N PRO A 234 27.41 -21.01 -13.07
CA PRO A 234 27.56 -21.86 -11.89
C PRO A 234 28.65 -22.94 -12.10
N SER A 235 29.42 -23.22 -11.06
CA SER A 235 30.58 -24.11 -11.04
C SER A 235 30.30 -25.50 -10.44
N GLY A 236 29.15 -25.67 -9.78
CA GLY A 236 28.71 -26.90 -9.13
C GLY A 236 29.15 -27.01 -7.66
N ASP A 237 29.47 -25.89 -7.02
CA ASP A 237 29.93 -25.82 -5.63
C ASP A 237 28.76 -25.92 -4.63
N GLY A 238 27.53 -25.64 -5.08
CA GLY A 238 26.33 -25.87 -4.28
C GLY A 238 25.00 -25.71 -5.04
N PRO A 239 23.87 -25.97 -4.36
CA PRO A 239 22.55 -25.91 -4.99
C PRO A 239 21.88 -24.52 -4.93
N HIS A 240 22.45 -23.55 -4.23
CA HIS A 240 21.86 -22.24 -3.98
C HIS A 240 22.71 -21.13 -4.57
N ALA A 241 22.10 -20.00 -4.94
CA ALA A 241 22.84 -18.83 -5.39
C ALA A 241 23.09 -17.86 -4.23
N ALA A 242 24.28 -17.29 -4.23
CA ALA A 242 24.61 -16.11 -3.44
C ALA A 242 25.29 -15.07 -4.33
N PHE A 243 25.16 -13.80 -3.98
CA PHE A 243 25.81 -12.71 -4.68
C PHE A 243 26.86 -12.05 -3.78
N GLY A 244 27.85 -11.43 -4.41
CA GLY A 244 28.83 -10.60 -3.74
C GLY A 244 28.73 -9.15 -4.19
N CYS A 245 29.04 -8.26 -3.27
CA CYS A 245 28.92 -6.82 -3.41
C CYS A 245 30.15 -6.12 -4.04
N ASP A 246 31.27 -6.85 -4.22
CA ASP A 246 32.42 -6.49 -5.07
C ASP A 246 33.34 -7.73 -5.23
N LEU A 247 33.10 -8.59 -6.22
CA LEU A 247 33.88 -9.82 -6.41
C LEU A 247 35.07 -9.68 -7.36
N ASP A 248 35.25 -8.53 -8.01
CA ASP A 248 36.25 -8.37 -9.08
C ASP A 248 37.18 -7.16 -8.92
N GLY A 249 37.04 -6.34 -7.87
CA GLY A 249 38.02 -5.30 -7.53
C GLY A 249 38.23 -4.28 -8.66
N SER A 250 37.24 -4.15 -9.53
CA SER A 250 37.30 -3.35 -10.75
C SER A 250 36.53 -2.03 -10.63
N GLY A 251 35.84 -1.80 -9.52
CA GLY A 251 35.04 -0.59 -9.30
C GLY A 251 33.84 -0.48 -10.25
N GLY A 252 33.32 -1.61 -10.74
CA GLY A 252 32.07 -1.68 -11.50
C GLY A 252 31.03 -2.50 -10.74
N GLY A 253 29.98 -1.84 -10.23
CA GLY A 253 28.92 -2.45 -9.44
C GLY A 253 28.05 -3.41 -10.27
N GLY A 254 28.20 -4.71 -10.04
CA GLY A 254 27.28 -5.71 -10.56
C GLY A 254 27.10 -6.85 -9.56
N MET A 255 25.85 -7.13 -9.17
CA MET A 255 25.50 -8.27 -8.31
C MET A 255 25.64 -9.60 -9.07
N THR A 256 26.87 -10.02 -9.35
CA THR A 256 27.11 -11.31 -10.01
C THR A 256 26.98 -12.46 -9.01
N TRP A 257 26.47 -13.60 -9.49
CA TRP A 257 26.09 -14.73 -8.64
C TRP A 257 27.14 -15.84 -8.65
N ASN A 258 27.24 -16.53 -7.53
CA ASN A 258 28.03 -17.74 -7.31
C ASN A 258 27.13 -18.83 -6.72
N ASP A 259 27.28 -20.08 -7.17
CA ASP A 259 26.53 -21.20 -6.61
C ASP A 259 27.28 -21.77 -5.41
N ILE A 260 26.64 -21.83 -4.25
CA ILE A 260 27.24 -22.24 -3.00
C ILE A 260 26.23 -23.00 -2.11
N GLY A 261 26.71 -23.49 -0.97
CA GLY A 261 25.94 -24.25 0.01
C GLY A 261 26.18 -25.75 -0.12
N GLY A 262 26.38 -26.42 1.02
CA GLY A 262 26.43 -27.87 1.11
C GLY A 262 25.05 -28.49 0.86
N SER A 263 24.98 -29.83 0.93
CA SER A 263 23.72 -30.57 0.80
C SER A 263 22.70 -30.26 1.91
N ASP A 264 23.14 -29.64 2.99
CA ASP A 264 22.35 -29.14 4.11
C ASP A 264 21.93 -27.66 3.94
N GLY A 265 22.31 -27.02 2.84
CA GLY A 265 22.02 -25.60 2.56
C GLY A 265 22.90 -24.62 3.32
N CYS A 266 23.95 -25.11 4.00
CA CYS A 266 24.88 -24.29 4.76
C CYS A 266 26.20 -24.10 4.02
N HIS A 267 26.79 -22.91 4.07
CA HIS A 267 28.12 -22.68 3.52
C HIS A 267 29.18 -22.99 4.57
N THR A 268 30.11 -23.88 4.24
CA THR A 268 31.27 -24.14 5.09
C THR A 268 32.44 -23.33 4.56
N SER A 269 32.75 -22.22 5.23
CA SER A 269 33.97 -21.49 4.90
C SER A 269 35.16 -22.39 5.29
N GLY A 270 36.04 -22.71 4.33
CA GLY A 270 37.31 -23.39 4.65
C GLY A 270 38.16 -22.53 5.60
N PRO A 271 39.29 -23.01 6.14
CA PRO A 271 40.15 -22.21 7.03
C PRO A 271 40.58 -20.90 6.34
N GLY A 272 39.97 -19.77 6.73
CA GLY A 272 40.18 -18.44 6.14
C GLY A 272 39.17 -17.99 5.08
N GLY A 273 38.06 -18.72 4.87
CA GLY A 273 36.92 -18.25 4.06
C GLY A 273 36.03 -17.28 4.83
N LEU A 274 35.36 -16.39 4.11
CA LEU A 274 34.44 -15.40 4.69
C LEU A 274 33.08 -16.08 4.99
N PRO A 275 32.44 -15.80 6.15
CA PRO A 275 31.13 -16.35 6.46
C PRO A 275 30.05 -15.76 5.54
N LEU A 276 28.99 -16.53 5.25
CA LEU A 276 27.76 -15.97 4.70
C LEU A 276 27.02 -15.28 5.82
N ALA A 277 26.82 -13.98 5.68
CA ALA A 277 26.45 -13.17 6.82
C ALA A 277 25.22 -12.29 6.57
N PHE A 278 24.65 -12.33 5.35
CA PHE A 278 23.42 -11.62 5.05
C PHE A 278 22.54 -12.33 4.01
N TRP A 279 21.30 -11.87 3.89
CA TRP A 279 20.33 -12.24 2.87
C TRP A 279 19.44 -11.05 2.53
N ILE A 280 18.78 -11.12 1.38
CA ILE A 280 17.75 -10.14 1.00
C ILE A 280 16.39 -10.81 1.13
N THR A 281 15.49 -10.17 1.87
CA THR A 281 14.07 -10.53 1.89
C THR A 281 13.35 -9.64 0.89
N GLU A 282 12.51 -10.25 0.07
CA GLU A 282 11.62 -9.58 -0.86
C GLU A 282 10.18 -9.76 -0.39
N TYR A 283 9.45 -8.66 -0.35
CA TYR A 283 8.01 -8.63 -0.17
C TYR A 283 7.38 -8.28 -1.51
N SER A 284 6.60 -9.23 -2.01
CA SER A 284 5.94 -9.17 -3.32
C SER A 284 4.54 -9.78 -3.26
N ALA A 285 4.05 -10.07 -2.05
CA ALA A 285 2.69 -10.58 -1.86
C ALA A 285 1.71 -9.43 -2.12
N ASP A 286 0.70 -9.74 -2.92
CA ASP A 286 -0.48 -8.94 -3.18
C ASP A 286 -1.64 -9.94 -3.07
N CYS A 287 -2.04 -10.24 -1.83
CA CYS A 287 -2.99 -11.31 -1.58
C CYS A 287 -4.42 -10.91 -1.96
N ASN A 288 -4.69 -9.61 -1.95
CA ASN A 288 -6.00 -9.04 -2.21
C ASN A 288 -6.20 -8.75 -3.71
N GLY A 289 -5.11 -8.68 -4.48
CA GLY A 289 -5.09 -8.50 -5.93
C GLY A 289 -5.33 -7.07 -6.38
N ASP A 290 -5.09 -6.06 -5.53
CA ASP A 290 -5.23 -4.63 -5.89
C ASP A 290 -4.03 -4.08 -6.67
N GLY A 291 -2.98 -4.89 -6.85
CA GLY A 291 -1.76 -4.48 -7.55
C GLY A 291 -0.77 -3.70 -6.68
N ILE A 292 -1.05 -3.56 -5.38
CA ILE A 292 -0.18 -2.98 -4.37
C ILE A 292 0.39 -4.13 -3.52
N VAL A 293 1.64 -4.01 -3.11
CA VAL A 293 2.27 -5.04 -2.27
C VAL A 293 1.79 -4.88 -0.83
N ASP A 294 1.26 -5.96 -0.26
CA ASP A 294 0.66 -6.05 1.09
C ASP A 294 1.55 -5.43 2.17
N TYR A 295 2.88 -5.61 2.09
CA TYR A 295 3.84 -5.05 3.04
C TYR A 295 3.76 -3.53 3.14
N GLY A 296 3.56 -2.83 2.02
CA GLY A 296 3.38 -1.38 2.02
C GLY A 296 2.07 -0.95 2.69
N GLN A 297 1.01 -1.72 2.45
CA GLN A 297 -0.32 -1.47 2.99
C GLN A 297 -0.44 -1.76 4.50
N ILE A 298 0.35 -2.71 5.01
CA ILE A 298 0.52 -2.90 6.45
C ILE A 298 1.20 -1.67 7.08
N LEU A 299 2.22 -1.11 6.40
CA LEU A 299 2.96 0.05 6.92
C LEU A 299 2.14 1.33 6.95
N ASP A 300 1.29 1.57 5.94
CA ASP A 300 0.41 2.75 5.89
C ASP A 300 -0.92 2.57 6.66
N GLY A 301 -1.22 1.35 7.10
CA GLY A 301 -2.40 1.01 7.90
C GLY A 301 -3.66 0.71 7.09
N SER A 302 -3.59 0.66 5.76
CA SER A 302 -4.70 0.25 4.89
C SER A 302 -5.04 -1.25 5.01
N LEU A 303 -4.07 -2.08 5.42
CA LEU A 303 -4.29 -3.48 5.79
C LEU A 303 -3.89 -3.74 7.24
N VAL A 304 -4.73 -4.48 7.96
CA VAL A 304 -4.51 -4.85 9.36
C VAL A 304 -3.68 -6.13 9.45
N ASP A 305 -2.64 -6.08 10.29
CA ASP A 305 -1.79 -7.19 10.71
C ASP A 305 -1.75 -7.19 12.26
N GLU A 306 -2.76 -7.78 12.91
CA GLU A 306 -2.87 -7.77 14.38
C GLU A 306 -1.81 -8.67 15.06
N ASP A 307 -1.38 -9.74 14.39
CA ASP A 307 -0.42 -10.69 14.95
C ASP A 307 1.05 -10.36 14.63
N GLY A 308 1.27 -9.40 13.72
CA GLY A 308 2.57 -8.81 13.40
C GLY A 308 3.47 -9.75 12.62
N ASP A 309 2.89 -10.70 11.87
CA ASP A 309 3.65 -11.68 11.08
C ASP A 309 4.00 -11.18 9.67
N GLY A 310 3.57 -9.96 9.33
CA GLY A 310 3.82 -9.31 8.04
C GLY A 310 2.95 -9.81 6.90
N VAL A 311 1.92 -10.60 7.20
CA VAL A 311 0.86 -11.01 6.27
C VAL A 311 -0.46 -10.43 6.77
N PRO A 312 -1.21 -9.68 5.94
CA PRO A 312 -2.50 -9.15 6.38
C PRO A 312 -3.43 -10.25 6.91
N ASP A 313 -4.12 -9.98 8.02
CA ASP A 313 -5.05 -10.94 8.65
C ASP A 313 -6.10 -11.42 7.64
N CYS A 314 -6.55 -10.50 6.78
CA CYS A 314 -7.53 -10.81 5.76
C CYS A 314 -7.00 -11.79 4.69
N CYS A 315 -5.68 -11.91 4.50
CA CYS A 315 -5.08 -12.89 3.60
C CYS A 315 -5.10 -14.28 4.23
N GLN A 316 -4.95 -14.34 5.54
CA GLN A 316 -4.88 -15.60 6.29
C GLN A 316 -6.26 -16.24 6.44
N ASP A 317 -7.32 -15.44 6.57
CA ASP A 317 -8.70 -15.91 6.66
C ASP A 317 -9.47 -15.86 5.32
N ALA A 318 -8.80 -15.42 4.25
CA ALA A 318 -9.33 -15.24 2.89
C ALA A 318 -10.50 -14.25 2.81
N SER A 319 -10.48 -13.20 3.63
CA SER A 319 -11.43 -12.09 3.61
C SER A 319 -10.94 -10.83 2.89
N CYS A 320 -9.70 -10.80 2.36
CA CYS A 320 -9.24 -9.66 1.56
C CYS A 320 -9.97 -9.63 0.22
N SER A 321 -11.16 -9.03 0.19
CA SER A 321 -11.75 -8.54 -1.04
C SER A 321 -11.46 -7.04 -1.14
N VAL A 322 -10.82 -6.65 -2.23
CA VAL A 322 -10.61 -5.26 -2.64
C VAL A 322 -11.45 -4.94 -3.87
N PRO A 323 -11.82 -3.68 -4.09
CA PRO A 323 -12.57 -3.32 -5.27
C PRO A 323 -11.77 -3.56 -6.54
N THR A 324 -12.39 -4.22 -7.52
CA THR A 324 -11.84 -4.46 -8.85
C THR A 324 -12.43 -3.48 -9.85
N GLN A 325 -11.59 -2.80 -10.64
CA GLN A 325 -12.07 -1.89 -11.68
C GLN A 325 -12.36 -2.63 -12.99
N TRP A 326 -13.47 -2.31 -13.66
CA TRP A 326 -13.61 -2.58 -15.09
C TRP A 326 -13.06 -1.41 -15.90
N ALA A 327 -11.73 -1.41 -16.07
CA ALA A 327 -11.01 -0.26 -16.61
C ALA A 327 -11.52 0.20 -17.99
N ALA A 328 -11.71 1.52 -18.15
CA ALA A 328 -12.18 2.11 -19.40
C ALA A 328 -11.24 1.85 -20.58
N GLU A 329 -9.93 1.71 -20.30
CA GLU A 329 -8.92 1.39 -21.32
C GLU A 329 -9.03 -0.03 -21.88
N ASP A 330 -9.59 -0.96 -21.10
CA ASP A 330 -9.91 -2.32 -21.53
C ASP A 330 -11.28 -2.43 -22.20
N GLY A 331 -11.94 -1.29 -22.43
CA GLY A 331 -13.27 -1.20 -23.01
C GLY A 331 -14.40 -1.33 -21.98
N GLY A 332 -14.08 -1.17 -20.69
CA GLY A 332 -15.06 -1.11 -19.61
C GLY A 332 -15.70 0.25 -19.39
N ASN A 333 -16.46 0.35 -18.31
CA ASN A 333 -17.15 1.58 -17.89
C ASN A 333 -16.33 2.42 -16.88
N GLY A 334 -15.19 1.91 -16.40
CA GLY A 334 -14.35 2.57 -15.39
C GLY A 334 -14.85 2.39 -13.95
N HIS A 335 -15.95 1.67 -13.74
CA HIS A 335 -16.55 1.46 -12.42
C HIS A 335 -15.72 0.45 -11.61
N TRP A 336 -15.87 0.52 -10.29
CA TRP A 336 -15.22 -0.38 -9.33
C TRP A 336 -16.23 -1.28 -8.64
N TYR A 337 -15.87 -2.54 -8.37
CA TYR A 337 -16.78 -3.56 -7.84
C TYR A 337 -16.14 -4.37 -6.72
N ILE A 338 -16.87 -4.66 -5.65
CA ILE A 338 -16.39 -5.53 -4.55
C ILE A 338 -17.51 -6.43 -4.04
N PHE A 339 -17.16 -7.64 -3.60
CA PHE A 339 -18.03 -8.47 -2.77
C PHE A 339 -17.76 -8.25 -1.29
N LYS A 340 -18.82 -8.11 -0.51
CA LYS A 340 -18.76 -8.09 0.96
C LYS A 340 -19.56 -9.25 1.54
N LEU A 341 -19.03 -9.83 2.61
CA LEU A 341 -19.64 -10.96 3.35
C LEU A 341 -20.44 -10.41 4.53
N ALA A 342 -21.77 -10.44 4.45
CA ALA A 342 -22.65 -10.13 5.56
C ALA A 342 -24.03 -10.78 5.37
N TYR A 343 -24.54 -11.45 6.41
CA TYR A 343 -25.91 -11.98 6.43
C TYR A 343 -26.88 -10.88 6.89
N ILE A 344 -27.22 -9.98 5.98
CA ILE A 344 -28.08 -8.82 6.23
C ILE A 344 -29.20 -8.73 5.18
N PRO A 345 -30.36 -8.13 5.50
CA PRO A 345 -31.41 -7.85 4.51
C PRO A 345 -30.92 -6.92 3.40
N TRP A 346 -31.57 -6.98 2.23
CA TRP A 346 -31.20 -6.16 1.05
C TRP A 346 -31.14 -4.66 1.36
N SER A 347 -32.07 -4.14 2.17
CA SER A 347 -32.09 -2.73 2.56
C SER A 347 -30.93 -2.32 3.47
N GLU A 348 -30.44 -3.23 4.32
CA GLU A 348 -29.25 -3.00 5.14
C GLU A 348 -27.99 -3.07 4.27
N ALA A 349 -27.89 -4.04 3.35
CA ALA A 349 -26.78 -4.11 2.38
C ALA A 349 -26.71 -2.86 1.50
N ARG A 350 -27.87 -2.32 1.11
CA ARG A 350 -27.97 -1.05 0.40
C ARG A 350 -27.44 0.11 1.24
N ALA A 351 -27.91 0.25 2.48
CA ALA A 351 -27.48 1.32 3.36
C ALA A 351 -25.96 1.26 3.64
N GLU A 352 -25.40 0.06 3.75
CA GLU A 352 -23.97 -0.14 3.92
C GLU A 352 -23.17 0.23 2.66
N ALA A 353 -23.65 -0.16 1.47
CA ALA A 353 -23.04 0.27 0.21
C ALA A 353 -23.05 1.79 0.05
N GLU A 354 -24.18 2.44 0.37
CA GLU A 354 -24.34 3.89 0.36
C GLU A 354 -23.43 4.59 1.39
N SER A 355 -23.17 3.97 2.54
CA SER A 355 -22.26 4.52 3.56
C SER A 355 -20.77 4.45 3.20
N LEU A 356 -20.44 3.79 2.09
CA LEU A 356 -19.07 3.67 1.56
C LEU A 356 -18.90 4.48 0.27
N GLY A 357 -19.81 5.42 -0.02
CA GLY A 357 -19.80 6.21 -1.26
C GLY A 357 -20.22 5.45 -2.52
N GLY A 358 -20.65 4.19 -2.39
CA GLY A 358 -21.10 3.34 -3.49
C GLY A 358 -22.61 3.07 -3.48
N TYR A 359 -23.04 2.07 -4.23
CA TYR A 359 -24.39 1.52 -4.15
C TYR A 359 -24.37 0.01 -4.49
N LEU A 360 -25.45 -0.71 -4.19
CA LEU A 360 -25.53 -2.11 -4.61
C LEU A 360 -25.46 -2.22 -6.13
N CYS A 361 -24.56 -3.05 -6.65
CA CYS A 361 -24.19 -3.07 -8.06
C CYS A 361 -25.38 -3.14 -9.02
N CYS A 362 -25.36 -2.24 -10.01
CA CYS A 362 -26.38 -2.04 -11.03
C CYS A 362 -25.79 -2.32 -12.41
N MET A 363 -25.98 -3.54 -12.92
CA MET A 363 -25.44 -3.95 -14.22
C MET A 363 -26.39 -3.52 -15.35
N GLU A 364 -26.19 -2.31 -15.86
CA GLU A 364 -27.11 -1.66 -16.80
C GLU A 364 -26.92 -2.13 -18.24
N THR A 365 -25.74 -2.67 -18.56
CA THR A 365 -25.42 -3.15 -19.91
C THR A 365 -25.20 -4.66 -19.96
N THR A 366 -25.43 -5.23 -21.15
CA THR A 366 -25.16 -6.65 -21.37
C THR A 366 -23.66 -6.94 -21.28
N GLU A 367 -22.85 -6.02 -21.78
CA GLU A 367 -21.39 -6.09 -21.76
C GLU A 367 -20.87 -6.09 -20.32
N GLU A 368 -21.39 -5.21 -19.46
CA GLU A 368 -21.07 -5.15 -18.04
C GLU A 368 -21.43 -6.45 -17.32
N TRP A 369 -22.66 -6.94 -17.50
CA TRP A 369 -23.05 -8.21 -16.89
C TRP A 369 -22.15 -9.36 -17.33
N VAL A 370 -21.79 -9.44 -18.62
CA VAL A 370 -20.90 -10.49 -19.12
C VAL A 370 -19.53 -10.40 -18.45
N TRP A 371 -18.97 -9.20 -18.30
CA TRP A 371 -17.69 -8.99 -17.63
C TRP A 371 -17.77 -9.34 -16.13
N VAL A 372 -18.75 -8.78 -15.39
CA VAL A 372 -18.97 -9.08 -13.97
C VAL A 372 -19.15 -10.58 -13.74
N ARG A 373 -19.93 -11.24 -14.60
CA ARG A 373 -20.15 -12.68 -14.53
C ARG A 373 -18.84 -13.45 -14.73
N ASP A 374 -18.14 -13.21 -15.83
CA ASP A 374 -17.02 -14.06 -16.27
C ASP A 374 -15.74 -13.78 -15.48
N GLU A 375 -15.51 -12.53 -15.06
CA GLU A 375 -14.28 -12.10 -14.37
C GLU A 375 -14.42 -12.07 -12.84
N LEU A 376 -15.60 -11.72 -12.30
CA LEU A 376 -15.78 -11.58 -10.85
C LEU A 376 -16.54 -12.76 -10.23
N VAL A 377 -17.71 -13.10 -10.78
CA VAL A 377 -18.64 -14.07 -10.15
C VAL A 377 -18.24 -15.52 -10.41
N GLU A 378 -17.95 -15.89 -11.66
CA GLU A 378 -17.66 -17.28 -12.05
C GLU A 378 -16.39 -17.84 -11.37
N PRO A 379 -15.25 -17.10 -11.30
CA PRO A 379 -14.05 -17.58 -10.63
C PRO A 379 -14.25 -17.83 -9.13
N GLN A 380 -15.13 -17.07 -8.49
CA GLN A 380 -15.41 -17.14 -7.06
C GLN A 380 -16.68 -17.95 -6.73
N SER A 381 -17.28 -18.61 -7.72
CA SER A 381 -18.61 -19.19 -7.60
C SER A 381 -18.76 -20.29 -6.54
N ASP A 382 -17.69 -21.05 -6.27
CA ASP A 382 -17.71 -22.04 -5.19
C ASP A 382 -17.83 -21.38 -3.81
N MET A 383 -17.26 -20.18 -3.63
CA MET A 383 -17.36 -19.38 -2.42
C MET A 383 -18.72 -18.68 -2.33
N LEU A 384 -19.07 -17.90 -3.36
CA LEU A 384 -20.27 -17.06 -3.41
C LEU A 384 -21.58 -17.84 -3.28
N PHE A 385 -21.60 -19.12 -3.70
CA PHE A 385 -22.81 -19.95 -3.72
C PHE A 385 -22.73 -21.22 -2.87
N SER A 386 -21.75 -21.33 -1.96
CA SER A 386 -21.52 -22.51 -1.11
C SER A 386 -22.67 -22.86 -0.16
N ASP A 387 -23.38 -21.86 0.36
CA ASP A 387 -24.45 -22.01 1.36
C ASP A 387 -25.85 -22.08 0.73
N ASN A 388 -26.23 -23.28 0.27
CA ASN A 388 -27.54 -23.57 -0.34
C ASN A 388 -27.93 -22.68 -1.55
N GLY A 389 -26.99 -21.94 -2.14
CA GLY A 389 -27.20 -21.18 -3.38
C GLY A 389 -27.90 -19.82 -3.23
N TRP A 390 -28.02 -19.28 -2.00
CA TRP A 390 -28.64 -17.99 -1.73
C TRP A 390 -27.71 -16.80 -1.97
N GLY A 391 -26.86 -16.86 -3.00
CA GLY A 391 -26.57 -15.70 -3.81
C GLY A 391 -25.86 -14.45 -3.27
N VAL A 392 -25.90 -13.42 -4.12
CA VAL A 392 -25.27 -12.11 -3.93
C VAL A 392 -26.33 -11.02 -4.15
N CYS A 393 -26.65 -10.23 -3.11
CA CYS A 393 -27.52 -9.06 -3.26
C CYS A 393 -26.93 -8.03 -4.24
N ILE A 394 -27.78 -7.49 -5.11
CA ILE A 394 -27.44 -6.48 -6.13
C ILE A 394 -28.53 -5.41 -6.21
N GLY A 395 -28.26 -4.28 -6.87
CA GLY A 395 -29.09 -3.07 -6.84
C GLY A 395 -30.41 -3.12 -7.62
N GLY A 396 -30.88 -4.30 -8.03
CA GLY A 396 -32.16 -4.43 -8.69
C GLY A 396 -33.31 -4.46 -7.69
N TYR A 397 -34.39 -3.73 -7.95
CA TYR A 397 -35.62 -3.80 -7.17
C TYR A 397 -36.86 -3.61 -8.06
N GLN A 398 -38.02 -4.03 -7.57
CA GLN A 398 -39.29 -3.88 -8.26
C GLN A 398 -40.04 -2.65 -7.72
N ASP A 399 -40.13 -1.60 -8.54
CA ASP A 399 -40.91 -0.41 -8.24
C ASP A 399 -42.41 -0.70 -8.37
N LEU A 400 -43.10 -0.74 -7.23
CA LEU A 400 -44.53 -1.02 -7.12
C LEU A 400 -45.42 0.16 -7.56
N ASP A 401 -44.86 1.37 -7.60
CA ASP A 401 -45.55 2.57 -8.06
C ASP A 401 -45.36 2.81 -9.57
N SER A 402 -44.49 2.02 -10.20
CA SER A 402 -44.23 2.08 -11.65
C SER A 402 -45.50 1.81 -12.45
N PRO A 403 -45.77 2.59 -13.52
CA PRO A 403 -46.89 2.31 -14.42
C PRO A 403 -46.74 0.96 -15.16
N ASP A 404 -45.52 0.44 -15.25
CA ASP A 404 -45.20 -0.84 -15.89
C ASP A 404 -45.12 -2.01 -14.89
N TYR A 405 -45.45 -1.77 -13.60
CA TYR A 405 -45.50 -2.81 -12.57
C TYR A 405 -46.44 -3.94 -12.98
N SER A 406 -45.88 -5.14 -13.08
CA SER A 406 -46.65 -6.37 -13.32
C SER A 406 -45.89 -7.60 -12.90
N GLU A 407 -46.50 -8.42 -12.07
CA GLU A 407 -45.82 -9.60 -11.54
C GLU A 407 -45.66 -10.73 -12.58
N PRO A 408 -44.49 -11.41 -12.66
CA PRO A 408 -43.26 -11.19 -11.87
C PRO A 408 -42.20 -10.32 -12.56
N TYR A 409 -42.45 -9.77 -13.76
CA TYR A 409 -41.39 -9.23 -14.63
C TYR A 409 -41.45 -7.73 -14.94
N GLY A 410 -42.52 -7.04 -14.59
CA GLY A 410 -42.70 -5.60 -14.82
C GLY A 410 -42.41 -4.78 -13.57
N GLY A 411 -41.90 -3.57 -13.77
CA GLY A 411 -41.54 -2.64 -12.70
C GLY A 411 -40.12 -2.83 -12.16
N TRP A 412 -39.32 -3.76 -12.67
CA TRP A 412 -37.93 -3.91 -12.25
C TRP A 412 -37.06 -2.76 -12.76
N THR A 413 -36.27 -2.19 -11.85
CA THR A 413 -35.38 -1.08 -12.11
C THR A 413 -34.11 -1.22 -11.27
N TRP A 414 -33.02 -0.67 -11.75
CA TRP A 414 -31.79 -0.51 -10.99
C TRP A 414 -31.91 0.65 -10.01
N LEU A 415 -31.08 0.67 -8.96
CA LEU A 415 -30.99 1.78 -8.00
C LEU A 415 -30.62 3.12 -8.66
N THR A 416 -29.87 3.06 -9.75
CA THR A 416 -29.51 4.17 -10.64
C THR A 416 -30.71 4.73 -11.43
N GLY A 417 -31.84 4.01 -11.45
CA GLY A 417 -33.08 4.41 -12.10
C GLY A 417 -33.26 3.87 -13.52
N GLU A 418 -32.25 3.20 -14.08
CA GLU A 418 -32.36 2.55 -15.38
C GLU A 418 -33.25 1.29 -15.30
N PRO A 419 -34.12 1.04 -16.29
CA PRO A 419 -35.04 -0.08 -16.25
C PRO A 419 -34.32 -1.43 -16.45
N PHE A 420 -34.65 -2.41 -15.63
CA PHE A 420 -34.17 -3.79 -15.80
C PHE A 420 -35.18 -4.60 -16.62
N VAL A 421 -34.71 -5.24 -17.69
CA VAL A 421 -35.54 -6.09 -18.55
C VAL A 421 -34.99 -7.51 -18.60
N CYS A 422 -35.79 -8.45 -18.11
CA CYS A 422 -35.41 -9.86 -18.16
C CYS A 422 -35.33 -10.39 -19.60
N GLY A 423 -34.23 -11.08 -19.94
CA GLY A 423 -34.03 -11.76 -21.22
C GLY A 423 -32.65 -11.53 -21.86
N GLY A 424 -32.35 -12.28 -22.91
CA GLY A 424 -31.02 -12.23 -23.55
C GLY A 424 -29.94 -12.85 -22.66
N GLU A 425 -28.86 -12.11 -22.40
CA GLU A 425 -27.79 -12.49 -21.46
C GLU A 425 -28.22 -12.34 -19.99
N PHE A 426 -29.23 -11.51 -19.71
CA PHE A 426 -29.85 -11.42 -18.39
C PHE A 426 -30.78 -12.63 -18.17
N ASN A 427 -30.19 -13.75 -17.75
CA ASN A 427 -30.92 -14.97 -17.41
C ASN A 427 -31.58 -14.78 -16.04
N CYS A 428 -32.91 -14.76 -15.98
CA CYS A 428 -33.63 -14.52 -14.74
C CYS A 428 -34.55 -15.67 -14.36
N ASN A 429 -34.69 -15.85 -13.05
CA ASN A 429 -35.61 -16.75 -12.40
C ASN A 429 -36.53 -15.98 -11.44
N MET A 430 -37.13 -14.87 -11.92
CA MET A 430 -38.08 -14.09 -11.13
C MET A 430 -39.38 -14.89 -10.94
N GLU A 431 -39.48 -15.68 -9.87
CA GLU A 431 -40.57 -16.63 -9.63
C GLU A 431 -41.67 -16.05 -8.72
N ASN A 432 -41.37 -14.96 -8.00
CA ASN A 432 -42.20 -14.25 -7.04
C ASN A 432 -43.06 -15.16 -6.17
N TYR A 433 -42.37 -15.91 -5.32
CA TYR A 433 -42.95 -16.71 -4.28
C TYR A 433 -43.71 -15.80 -3.30
N TRP A 434 -45.04 -15.76 -3.45
CA TRP A 434 -46.03 -15.13 -2.56
C TRP A 434 -46.23 -13.61 -2.68
N GLY A 435 -45.65 -12.94 -3.69
CA GLY A 435 -45.91 -11.51 -3.94
C GLY A 435 -45.20 -10.56 -2.98
N VAL A 436 -44.04 -10.98 -2.46
CA VAL A 436 -43.27 -10.24 -1.44
C VAL A 436 -41.79 -10.11 -1.80
N GLN A 437 -41.38 -10.67 -2.94
CA GLN A 437 -39.99 -10.69 -3.40
C GLN A 437 -39.81 -9.54 -4.39
N HIS A 438 -39.34 -8.40 -3.90
CA HIS A 438 -39.22 -7.16 -4.69
C HIS A 438 -37.79 -6.64 -4.77
N ASN A 439 -36.82 -7.41 -4.30
CA ASN A 439 -35.39 -7.09 -4.34
C ASN A 439 -34.66 -8.14 -5.17
N MET A 440 -33.43 -7.85 -5.61
CA MET A 440 -32.70 -8.70 -6.54
C MET A 440 -31.42 -9.28 -5.94
N SER A 441 -31.15 -10.53 -6.29
CA SER A 441 -29.90 -11.23 -6.03
C SER A 441 -29.47 -12.06 -7.23
N LEU A 442 -28.16 -12.30 -7.34
CA LEU A 442 -27.61 -13.34 -8.20
C LEU A 442 -27.68 -14.69 -7.49
N VAL A 443 -28.20 -15.72 -8.14
CA VAL A 443 -28.26 -17.08 -7.58
C VAL A 443 -27.66 -18.11 -8.53
N ARG A 444 -27.23 -19.24 -7.99
CA ARG A 444 -26.78 -20.38 -8.79
C ARG A 444 -27.52 -21.65 -8.40
N ASN A 445 -28.41 -22.08 -9.28
CA ASN A 445 -29.08 -23.38 -9.17
C ASN A 445 -28.21 -24.49 -9.77
N ALA A 446 -28.18 -25.65 -9.12
CA ALA A 446 -27.39 -26.79 -9.58
C ALA A 446 -27.70 -27.17 -11.05
N GLY A 447 -26.70 -27.06 -11.92
CA GLY A 447 -26.82 -27.36 -13.35
C GLY A 447 -27.33 -26.21 -14.24
N TYR A 448 -27.48 -25.00 -13.68
CA TYR A 448 -27.82 -23.78 -14.40
C TYR A 448 -26.69 -22.75 -14.25
N PRO A 449 -26.49 -21.86 -15.25
CA PRO A 449 -25.60 -20.70 -15.08
C PRO A 449 -26.17 -19.75 -14.01
N VAL A 450 -25.37 -18.77 -13.57
CA VAL A 450 -25.82 -17.73 -12.64
C VAL A 450 -27.04 -17.00 -13.21
N GLN A 451 -28.01 -16.72 -12.35
CA GLN A 451 -29.29 -16.11 -12.72
C GLN A 451 -29.63 -14.94 -11.80
N PHE A 452 -30.31 -13.94 -12.34
CA PHE A 452 -30.99 -12.90 -11.57
C PHE A 452 -32.26 -13.50 -10.93
N ASN A 453 -32.44 -13.30 -9.63
CA ASN A 453 -33.54 -13.86 -8.88
C ASN A 453 -34.10 -12.82 -7.93
N ASP A 454 -35.40 -12.91 -7.71
CA ASP A 454 -36.11 -12.07 -6.77
C ASP A 454 -36.04 -12.64 -5.34
N ILE A 455 -35.79 -11.77 -4.38
CA ILE A 455 -35.64 -12.12 -2.97
C ILE A 455 -36.54 -11.24 -2.11
N ASP A 456 -36.88 -11.75 -0.93
CA ASP A 456 -37.59 -11.01 0.12
C ASP A 456 -36.60 -10.24 1.01
N GLU A 457 -37.15 -9.39 1.89
CA GLU A 457 -36.39 -8.54 2.80
C GLU A 457 -35.94 -9.34 4.05
N VAL A 458 -35.01 -10.30 3.85
CA VAL A 458 -34.50 -11.20 4.89
C VAL A 458 -32.98 -11.44 4.73
N PRO A 459 -32.26 -11.74 5.82
CA PRO A 459 -30.80 -11.95 5.80
C PRO A 459 -30.40 -13.36 5.35
N ASP A 460 -30.94 -13.82 4.22
CA ASP A 460 -30.66 -15.16 3.69
C ASP A 460 -29.50 -15.17 2.68
N GLN A 461 -29.08 -14.00 2.21
CA GLN A 461 -27.96 -13.85 1.27
C GLN A 461 -26.66 -13.59 2.05
N PRO A 462 -25.61 -14.41 1.87
CA PRO A 462 -24.33 -14.22 2.56
C PRO A 462 -23.51 -13.06 1.98
N TYR A 463 -23.69 -12.72 0.71
CA TYR A 463 -22.90 -11.71 0.03
C TYR A 463 -23.76 -10.60 -0.56
N TYR A 464 -23.16 -9.43 -0.71
CA TYR A 464 -23.68 -8.33 -1.53
C TYR A 464 -22.54 -7.72 -2.32
N MET A 465 -22.86 -7.15 -3.49
CA MET A 465 -21.88 -6.53 -4.37
C MET A 465 -22.08 -5.02 -4.36
N ILE A 466 -21.02 -4.28 -4.06
CA ILE A 466 -20.98 -2.82 -4.12
C ILE A 466 -20.36 -2.41 -5.46
N GLU A 467 -20.86 -1.33 -6.01
CA GLU A 467 -20.32 -0.65 -7.18
C GLU A 467 -20.07 0.83 -6.88
N TRP A 468 -18.92 1.35 -7.33
CA TRP A 468 -18.63 2.78 -7.39
C TRP A 468 -18.54 3.23 -8.85
N SER A 469 -19.31 4.26 -9.19
CA SER A 469 -19.38 4.84 -10.54
C SER A 469 -19.48 6.36 -10.54
N ALA A 470 -19.43 7.00 -9.36
CA ALA A 470 -19.53 8.44 -9.24
C ALA A 470 -18.34 9.10 -9.95
N ASP A 471 -18.63 10.15 -10.72
CA ASP A 471 -17.69 11.11 -11.30
C ASP A 471 -18.29 12.49 -11.04
N CYS A 472 -18.17 12.93 -9.79
CA CYS A 472 -18.81 14.15 -9.34
C CYS A 472 -18.18 15.37 -10.02
N ASN A 473 -16.86 15.34 -10.21
CA ASN A 473 -16.08 16.46 -10.69
C ASN A 473 -16.15 16.58 -12.23
N GLY A 474 -16.69 15.55 -12.90
CA GLY A 474 -16.97 15.50 -14.32
C GLY A 474 -15.72 15.41 -15.19
N ASP A 475 -14.62 14.87 -14.66
CA ASP A 475 -13.37 14.69 -15.38
C ASP A 475 -13.34 13.41 -16.23
N GLY A 476 -14.34 12.55 -16.05
CA GLY A 476 -14.51 11.28 -16.76
C GLY A 476 -13.79 10.10 -16.10
N ILE A 477 -13.29 10.26 -14.89
CA ILE A 477 -12.68 9.23 -14.05
C ILE A 477 -13.61 8.97 -12.86
N VAL A 478 -13.74 7.69 -12.46
CA VAL A 478 -14.54 7.36 -11.27
C VAL A 478 -13.80 7.80 -10.02
N ASP A 479 -14.47 8.62 -9.21
CA ASP A 479 -13.98 9.27 -8.00
C ASP A 479 -13.29 8.29 -7.04
N TYR A 480 -13.87 7.10 -6.84
CA TYR A 480 -13.30 6.08 -5.95
C TYR A 480 -11.85 5.71 -6.32
N GLY A 481 -11.54 5.63 -7.62
CA GLY A 481 -10.17 5.36 -8.08
C GLY A 481 -9.22 6.54 -7.81
N GLN A 482 -9.74 7.76 -7.84
CA GLN A 482 -8.99 8.99 -7.56
C GLN A 482 -8.73 9.21 -6.07
N ILE A 483 -9.60 8.70 -5.20
CA ILE A 483 -9.33 8.63 -3.77
C ILE A 483 -8.16 7.65 -3.52
N LEU A 484 -8.23 6.46 -4.13
CA LEU A 484 -7.18 5.44 -3.97
C LEU A 484 -5.81 5.89 -4.45
N ASP A 485 -5.73 6.63 -5.56
CA ASP A 485 -4.45 7.14 -6.08
C ASP A 485 -4.00 8.48 -5.45
N GLY A 486 -4.79 9.02 -4.51
CA GLY A 486 -4.53 10.26 -3.79
C GLY A 486 -4.70 11.53 -4.62
N SER A 487 -5.25 11.45 -5.84
CA SER A 487 -5.57 12.62 -6.65
C SER A 487 -6.78 13.40 -6.13
N LEU A 488 -7.67 12.74 -5.39
CA LEU A 488 -8.74 13.36 -4.62
C LEU A 488 -8.58 13.04 -3.13
N VAL A 489 -8.90 14.02 -2.29
CA VAL A 489 -8.85 13.90 -0.83
C VAL A 489 -10.22 13.42 -0.33
N ASP A 490 -10.20 12.46 0.60
CA ASP A 490 -11.33 11.93 1.36
C ASP A 490 -10.90 11.97 2.84
N GLU A 491 -10.99 13.15 3.49
CA GLU A 491 -10.48 13.35 4.85
C GLU A 491 -11.28 12.57 5.90
N ASP A 492 -12.56 12.30 5.67
CA ASP A 492 -13.42 11.61 6.63
C ASP A 492 -13.63 10.11 6.34
N GLY A 493 -13.12 9.63 5.21
CA GLY A 493 -13.05 8.22 4.84
C GLY A 493 -14.41 7.63 4.50
N ASP A 494 -15.36 8.44 4.05
CA ASP A 494 -16.71 7.98 3.70
C ASP A 494 -16.81 7.39 2.28
N GLY A 495 -15.70 7.40 1.52
CA GLY A 495 -15.61 6.88 0.17
C GLY A 495 -16.13 7.84 -0.90
N VAL A 496 -16.44 9.08 -0.54
CA VAL A 496 -16.80 10.19 -1.42
C VAL A 496 -15.73 11.26 -1.30
N PRO A 497 -15.17 11.78 -2.41
CA PRO A 497 -14.17 12.85 -2.28
C PRO A 497 -14.73 14.08 -1.58
N ASP A 498 -13.92 14.78 -0.79
CA ASP A 498 -14.33 16.01 -0.09
C ASP A 498 -14.78 17.13 -1.05
N VAL A 499 -14.26 17.10 -2.30
CA VAL A 499 -14.70 18.02 -3.36
C VAL A 499 -16.13 17.70 -3.84
N CYS A 500 -16.53 16.44 -3.72
CA CYS A 500 -17.85 15.92 -4.03
C CYS A 500 -18.79 15.99 -2.84
N ASP A 501 -18.25 15.96 -1.62
CA ASP A 501 -19.04 15.99 -0.41
C ASP A 501 -19.65 17.37 -0.20
N CYS A 502 -20.97 17.44 -0.43
CA CYS A 502 -21.76 18.62 -0.13
C CYS A 502 -22.22 18.65 1.32
N ARG A 503 -21.32 18.28 2.25
CA ARG A 503 -21.53 18.34 3.70
C ARG A 503 -22.01 19.68 4.20
N ALA A 504 -21.70 20.74 3.47
CA ALA A 504 -22.14 22.10 3.78
C ALA A 504 -23.52 22.49 3.22
N ASP A 505 -24.15 21.67 2.37
CA ASP A 505 -25.55 21.85 1.93
C ASP A 505 -26.49 21.16 2.92
N LEU A 506 -26.59 21.77 4.10
CA LEU A 506 -27.35 21.26 5.23
C LEU A 506 -28.87 21.24 5.00
N ASN A 507 -29.33 21.89 3.94
CA ASN A 507 -30.75 21.94 3.57
C ASN A 507 -31.09 21.08 2.33
N ALA A 508 -30.08 20.47 1.72
CA ALA A 508 -30.17 19.59 0.55
C ALA A 508 -30.86 20.23 -0.67
N ASP A 509 -30.59 21.53 -0.92
CA ASP A 509 -31.09 22.24 -2.11
C ASP A 509 -30.10 22.30 -3.28
N GLY A 510 -28.97 21.62 -3.14
CA GLY A 510 -27.86 21.51 -4.11
C GLY A 510 -26.94 22.73 -4.13
N ILE A 511 -27.07 23.67 -3.19
CA ILE A 511 -26.29 24.91 -3.16
C ILE A 511 -26.00 25.32 -1.71
N VAL A 512 -24.71 25.40 -1.36
CA VAL A 512 -24.27 25.96 -0.08
C VAL A 512 -24.46 27.48 -0.08
N THR A 513 -25.39 27.95 0.75
CA THR A 513 -25.74 29.35 0.88
C THR A 513 -25.83 29.81 2.33
N VAL A 514 -26.32 31.03 2.52
CA VAL A 514 -26.65 31.53 3.85
C VAL A 514 -27.70 30.68 4.56
N ASN A 515 -28.52 29.91 3.85
CA ASN A 515 -29.52 29.05 4.47
C ASN A 515 -28.87 27.91 5.25
N ASP A 516 -27.77 27.36 4.76
CA ASP A 516 -27.00 26.30 5.40
C ASP A 516 -26.22 26.83 6.58
N LEU A 517 -25.58 27.99 6.42
CA LEU A 517 -24.91 28.67 7.53
C LEU A 517 -25.88 28.97 8.69
N LEU A 518 -27.15 29.25 8.40
CA LEU A 518 -28.17 29.44 9.43
C LEU A 518 -28.50 28.15 10.19
N ILE A 519 -28.31 26.97 9.59
CA ILE A 519 -28.49 25.67 10.26
C ILE A 519 -27.36 25.44 11.28
N VAL A 520 -26.09 25.69 10.91
CA VAL A 520 -24.95 25.63 11.85
C VAL A 520 -25.15 26.60 13.02
N ILE A 521 -25.49 27.86 12.74
CA ILE A 521 -25.76 28.85 13.80
C ILE A 521 -26.92 28.44 14.69
N ALA A 522 -27.96 27.78 14.15
CA ALA A 522 -29.09 27.31 14.92
C ALA A 522 -28.74 26.18 15.90
N GLN A 523 -27.69 25.40 15.61
CA GLN A 523 -27.23 24.26 16.40
C GLN A 523 -26.00 24.56 17.26
N TRP A 524 -25.58 25.83 17.33
CA TRP A 524 -24.36 26.25 18.02
C TRP A 524 -24.24 25.74 19.47
N ALA A 525 -23.07 25.19 19.80
CA ALA A 525 -22.71 24.59 21.07
C ALA A 525 -23.63 23.43 21.50
N THR A 526 -24.06 22.62 20.55
CA THR A 526 -24.79 21.36 20.77
C THR A 526 -24.10 20.22 20.01
N GLU A 527 -24.48 18.97 20.29
CA GLU A 527 -24.10 17.77 19.50
C GLU A 527 -24.89 17.70 18.17
N GLY A 528 -25.33 18.84 17.63
CA GLY A 528 -26.31 18.93 16.56
C GLY A 528 -25.83 18.25 15.28
N PRO A 529 -26.41 17.10 14.87
CA PRO A 529 -25.80 16.22 13.88
C PRO A 529 -25.79 16.79 12.45
N LEU A 530 -26.47 17.92 12.21
CA LEU A 530 -26.41 18.62 10.92
C LEU A 530 -25.44 19.80 10.96
N GLY A 531 -25.19 20.39 12.13
CA GLY A 531 -24.30 21.54 12.25
C GLY A 531 -22.87 21.17 12.61
N ASP A 532 -22.62 19.89 12.91
CA ASP A 532 -21.33 19.32 13.34
C ASP A 532 -20.67 18.66 12.12
N LEU A 533 -20.01 19.48 11.31
CA LEU A 533 -19.42 19.11 10.03
C LEU A 533 -18.01 18.53 10.20
N ASP A 534 -17.33 18.70 11.32
CA ASP A 534 -16.06 18.01 11.58
C ASP A 534 -16.22 16.77 12.48
N ALA A 535 -17.45 16.48 12.89
CA ALA A 535 -17.82 15.35 13.74
C ALA A 535 -17.07 15.32 15.09
N ASP A 536 -16.64 16.49 15.60
CA ASP A 536 -15.96 16.61 16.90
C ASP A 536 -16.92 16.49 18.11
N GLY A 537 -18.23 16.41 17.84
CA GLY A 537 -19.30 16.31 18.81
C GLY A 537 -19.81 17.67 19.30
N THR A 538 -19.33 18.80 18.75
CA THR A 538 -19.68 20.16 19.17
C THR A 538 -19.72 21.15 18.02
N VAL A 539 -20.94 21.56 17.64
CA VAL A 539 -21.15 22.65 16.67
C VAL A 539 -20.50 23.96 17.14
N ASN A 540 -19.45 24.41 16.46
CA ASN A 540 -18.63 25.55 16.82
C ASN A 540 -18.15 26.35 15.59
N VAL A 541 -17.09 27.15 15.77
CA VAL A 541 -16.58 28.02 14.71
C VAL A 541 -15.92 27.24 13.58
N GLN A 542 -15.42 26.04 13.87
CA GLN A 542 -14.80 25.17 12.88
C GLN A 542 -15.83 24.70 11.85
N ASP A 543 -17.00 24.24 12.28
CA ASP A 543 -18.11 23.87 11.39
C ASP A 543 -18.61 25.02 10.52
N LEU A 544 -18.66 26.22 11.10
CA LEU A 544 -19.06 27.41 10.37
C LEU A 544 -18.05 27.75 9.27
N LEU A 545 -16.75 27.53 9.51
CA LEU A 545 -15.72 27.74 8.51
C LEU A 545 -15.82 26.73 7.36
N LEU A 546 -16.18 25.47 7.65
CA LEU A 546 -16.46 24.45 6.63
C LEU A 546 -17.59 24.87 5.69
N VAL A 547 -18.70 25.42 6.23
CA VAL A 547 -19.79 25.96 5.40
C VAL A 547 -19.36 27.17 4.56
N ILE A 548 -18.47 28.03 5.08
CA ILE A 548 -17.95 29.17 4.34
C ILE A 548 -16.98 28.74 3.23
N GLN A 549 -16.20 27.69 3.46
CA GLN A 549 -15.26 27.15 2.47
C GLN A 549 -16.00 26.55 1.27
N ALA A 550 -17.11 25.86 1.51
CA ALA A 550 -17.91 25.19 0.49
C ALA A 550 -18.94 26.11 -0.21
N TRP A 551 -18.85 27.44 -0.06
CA TRP A 551 -19.89 28.38 -0.54
C TRP A 551 -20.08 28.37 -2.06
N GLY A 552 -21.21 27.88 -2.56
CA GLY A 552 -21.45 27.77 -3.99
C GLY A 552 -22.42 26.66 -4.37
N THR A 553 -22.53 26.37 -5.67
CA THR A 553 -23.24 25.18 -6.16
C THR A 553 -22.42 23.95 -5.86
N CYS A 554 -23.07 22.89 -5.39
CA CYS A 554 -22.51 21.54 -5.37
C CYS A 554 -22.26 21.09 -6.81
N GLY A 555 -21.03 20.74 -7.16
CA GLY A 555 -20.68 20.31 -8.51
C GLY A 555 -19.20 20.32 -8.80
#